data_AF-A0A6I4W6N3-F1
#
_entry.id   AF-A0A6I4W6N3-F1
#
_cell.length_a   1.000
_cell.length_b   1.000
_cell.length_c   1.000
_cell.angle_alpha   90.00
_cell.angle_beta   90.00
_cell.angle_gamma   90.00
#
_symmetry.space_group_name_H-M   'P 1'
#
loop_
_entity.id
_entity.type
_entity.pdbx_description
1 polymer ?
#
loop_
_entity_poly.entity_id
_entity_poly.type
_entity_poly.pdbx_seq_one_letter_code
_entity_poly.pdbx_strand_id
1 'polypeptide(L)'
;MDRATWAIVLSTISVAISMVGIFWQLVSYRLSGSRIKVKMKPAMIDLNDHIVRGPERGWGDVDIPFSSPRWKVDVVELSIINSGRTAVSISEVSLDFGRPHGIKRGSHRISGTPVEMFGAIKDETFRLDAGESQKVIFDFWPMATAARNYRKGLGKSGSLTVRASVVMAGTRVRRSPWRKRWKIGSDQNTLRLSENFDAEAAAYSVLWGRFRISENFYFLSEVWYVFRSQVAEGKTPHEISDYLKEELNIVCGLAVLDAYKAYKQRDSGLEDGAAASRVGVDQQEGE
;
A
#
# COMPACT_ATOMS: atom_id res chain seq x y z
N MET A 1 -18.23 25.69 67.45
CA MET A 1 -17.58 25.67 66.12
C MET A 1 -17.98 26.96 65.42
N ASP A 2 -17.02 27.86 65.18
CA ASP A 2 -17.34 29.22 64.75
C ASP A 2 -17.79 29.27 63.29
N ARG A 3 -18.61 30.28 62.96
CA ARG A 3 -19.07 30.53 61.58
C ARG A 3 -17.90 30.66 60.60
N ALA A 4 -16.77 31.20 61.07
CA ALA A 4 -15.53 31.30 60.31
C ALA A 4 -14.95 29.92 59.94
N THR A 5 -14.96 28.96 60.88
CA THR A 5 -14.50 27.58 60.62
C THR A 5 -15.38 26.90 59.57
N TRP A 6 -16.70 27.07 59.66
CA TRP A 6 -17.65 26.55 58.67
C TRP A 6 -17.42 27.15 57.27
N ALA A 7 -17.18 28.45 57.19
CA ALA A 7 -16.91 29.12 55.92
C ALA A 7 -15.65 28.57 55.23
N ILE A 8 -14.57 28.33 55.99
CA ILE A 8 -13.31 27.77 55.47
C ILE A 8 -13.52 26.34 54.96
N VAL A 9 -14.24 25.50 55.71
CA VAL A 9 -14.54 24.12 55.29
C VAL A 9 -15.37 24.10 54.01
N LEU A 10 -16.43 24.91 53.94
CA LEU A 10 -17.28 25.00 52.75
C LEU A 10 -16.52 25.54 51.54
N SER A 11 -15.68 26.55 51.73
CA SER A 11 -14.82 27.08 50.66
C SER A 11 -13.87 26.02 50.12
N THR A 12 -13.24 25.24 51.01
CA THR A 12 -12.31 24.17 50.63
C THR A 12 -13.01 23.07 49.84
N ILE A 13 -14.21 22.65 50.27
CA ILE A 13 -15.01 21.65 49.56
C ILE A 13 -15.44 22.17 48.18
N SER A 14 -15.89 23.42 48.09
CA SER A 14 -16.29 24.04 46.81
C SER A 14 -15.13 24.11 45.81
N VAL A 15 -13.93 24.47 46.29
CA VAL A 15 -12.70 24.49 45.48
C VAL A 15 -12.34 23.08 45.01
N ALA A 16 -12.41 22.06 45.88
CA ALA A 16 -12.12 20.67 45.51
C ALA A 16 -13.07 20.14 44.44
N ILE A 17 -14.38 20.38 44.59
CA ILE A 17 -15.39 19.98 43.60
C ILE A 17 -15.12 20.67 42.26
N SER A 18 -14.78 21.96 42.28
CA SER A 18 -14.46 22.73 41.07
C SER A 18 -13.22 22.18 40.36
N MET A 19 -12.16 21.82 41.11
CA MET A 19 -10.96 21.20 40.53
C MET A 19 -11.27 19.85 39.88
N VAL A 20 -12.09 19.01 40.51
CA VAL A 20 -12.51 17.72 39.92
C VAL A 20 -13.31 17.94 38.64
N GLY A 21 -14.20 18.94 38.62
CA GLY A 21 -14.96 19.31 37.41
C GLY A 21 -14.05 19.74 36.25
N ILE A 22 -13.07 20.62 36.51
CA ILE A 22 -12.09 21.07 35.51
C ILE A 22 -11.23 19.89 35.03
N PHE A 23 -10.75 19.06 35.96
CA PHE A 23 -9.97 17.87 35.62
C PHE A 23 -10.78 16.92 34.71
N TRP A 24 -12.05 16.69 35.02
CA TRP A 24 -12.93 15.88 34.20
C TRP A 24 -13.19 16.48 32.82
N GLN A 25 -13.36 17.80 32.72
CA GLN A 25 -13.49 18.50 31.43
C GLN A 25 -12.21 18.36 30.60
N LEU A 26 -11.02 18.47 31.20
CA LEU A 26 -9.75 18.27 30.50
C LEU A 26 -9.59 16.82 30.02
N VAL A 27 -9.94 15.84 30.85
CA VAL A 27 -9.96 14.42 30.47
C VAL A 27 -10.94 14.19 29.32
N SER A 28 -12.15 14.74 29.42
CA SER A 28 -13.20 14.61 28.39
C SER A 28 -12.80 15.29 27.08
N TYR A 29 -12.22 16.48 27.13
CA TYR A 29 -11.69 17.18 25.96
C TYR A 29 -10.59 16.36 25.28
N ARG A 30 -9.67 15.82 26.08
CA ARG A 30 -8.62 14.93 25.57
C ARG A 30 -9.20 13.67 24.93
N LEU A 31 -10.31 13.13 25.45
CA LEU A 31 -11.01 11.95 24.95
C LEU A 31 -11.96 12.23 23.77
N SER A 32 -12.42 13.48 23.60
CA SER A 32 -13.36 13.91 22.55
C SER A 32 -12.69 14.12 21.19
N GLY A 33 -11.37 14.37 21.18
CA GLY A 33 -10.61 14.56 19.95
C GLY A 33 -10.56 13.32 19.05
N SER A 34 -10.39 13.55 17.74
CA SER A 34 -10.11 12.51 16.76
C SER A 34 -8.82 11.78 17.11
N ARG A 35 -8.91 10.46 17.28
CA ARG A 35 -7.77 9.60 17.68
C ARG A 35 -7.59 8.48 16.68
N ILE A 36 -6.97 8.80 15.54
CA ILE A 36 -6.60 7.81 14.55
C ILE A 36 -5.35 7.05 15.00
N LYS A 37 -5.49 5.72 15.06
CA LYS A 37 -4.38 4.78 15.19
C LYS A 37 -4.13 4.14 13.84
N VAL A 38 -2.88 4.20 13.37
CA VAL A 38 -2.46 3.57 12.13
C VAL A 38 -1.52 2.41 12.45
N LYS A 39 -1.83 1.24 11.91
CA LYS A 39 -1.02 0.02 12.01
C LYS A 39 -0.61 -0.41 10.61
N MET A 40 0.59 -1.00 10.52
CA MET A 40 1.17 -1.50 9.28
C MET A 40 1.53 -2.97 9.52
N LYS A 41 1.06 -3.86 8.65
CA LYS A 41 1.34 -5.30 8.73
C LYS A 41 1.80 -5.83 7.37
N PRO A 42 2.86 -6.65 7.33
CA PRO A 42 3.24 -7.35 6.12
C PRO A 42 2.14 -8.36 5.84
N ALA A 43 1.79 -8.51 4.59
CA ALA A 43 0.79 -9.48 4.17
C ALA A 43 1.17 -10.07 2.81
N MET A 44 0.71 -11.29 2.57
CA MET A 44 0.91 -12.00 1.32
C MET A 44 -0.45 -12.42 0.79
N ILE A 45 -0.57 -12.42 -0.53
CA ILE A 45 -1.71 -12.98 -1.23
C ILE A 45 -1.26 -14.33 -1.82
N ASP A 46 -1.94 -15.41 -1.44
CA ASP A 46 -1.70 -16.74 -2.02
C ASP A 46 -2.36 -16.88 -3.40
N LEU A 47 -2.19 -18.02 -4.07
CA LEU A 47 -2.83 -18.28 -5.37
C LEU A 47 -4.36 -18.35 -5.31
N ASN A 48 -4.94 -18.57 -4.13
CA ASN A 48 -6.39 -18.65 -3.89
C ASN A 48 -6.96 -17.33 -3.37
N ASP A 49 -6.21 -16.23 -3.49
CA ASP A 49 -6.56 -14.89 -2.99
C ASP A 49 -6.80 -14.82 -1.47
N HIS A 50 -6.24 -15.75 -0.70
CA HIS A 50 -6.16 -15.65 0.75
C HIS A 50 -5.06 -14.70 1.20
N ILE A 51 -5.35 -13.94 2.24
CA ILE A 51 -4.39 -13.01 2.85
C ILE A 51 -3.75 -13.64 4.08
N VAL A 52 -2.45 -13.95 3.97
CA VAL A 52 -1.61 -14.34 5.11
C VAL A 52 -0.95 -13.09 5.68
N ARG A 53 -1.06 -12.87 6.98
CA ARG A 53 -0.57 -11.64 7.64
C ARG A 53 0.57 -11.97 8.60
N GLY A 54 1.64 -11.19 8.53
CA GLY A 54 2.73 -11.23 9.50
C GLY A 54 2.59 -10.20 10.64
N PRO A 55 3.60 -10.11 11.51
CA PRO A 55 3.63 -9.23 12.65
C PRO A 55 3.84 -7.76 12.24
N GLU A 56 3.36 -6.81 13.05
CA GLU A 56 3.46 -5.37 12.77
C GLU A 56 4.92 -4.85 12.62
N ARG A 57 5.93 -5.64 13.04
CA ARG A 57 7.36 -5.27 12.96
C ARG A 57 8.02 -5.56 11.60
N GLY A 58 7.29 -6.13 10.65
CA GLY A 58 7.76 -6.36 9.29
C GLY A 58 8.14 -7.80 9.03
N TRP A 59 8.82 -8.05 7.90
CA TRP A 59 9.10 -9.38 7.36
C TRP A 59 10.19 -10.16 8.11
N GLY A 60 11.10 -9.48 8.82
CA GLY A 60 12.29 -10.11 9.41
C GLY A 60 12.04 -11.12 10.54
N ASP A 61 10.80 -11.21 11.03
CA ASP A 61 10.40 -12.10 12.12
C ASP A 61 9.34 -13.14 11.67
N VAL A 62 9.12 -13.31 10.35
CA VAL A 62 8.11 -14.26 9.84
C VAL A 62 8.80 -15.56 9.43
N ASP A 63 8.72 -16.57 10.29
CA ASP A 63 8.95 -17.95 9.87
C ASP A 63 7.82 -18.35 8.92
N ILE A 64 8.06 -18.19 7.62
CA ILE A 64 7.14 -18.64 6.59
C ILE A 64 7.37 -20.14 6.44
N PRO A 65 6.42 -21.00 6.80
CA PRO A 65 6.58 -22.43 6.60
C PRO A 65 6.75 -22.68 5.10
N PHE A 66 7.93 -23.20 4.72
CA PHE A 66 8.33 -23.44 3.33
C PHE A 66 7.52 -24.56 2.63
N SER A 67 6.44 -25.05 3.23
CA SER A 67 5.60 -26.13 2.70
C SER A 67 4.19 -25.62 2.33
N SER A 68 4.04 -25.12 1.10
CA SER A 68 2.78 -24.79 0.35
C SER A 68 2.11 -23.42 0.62
N PRO A 69 1.51 -22.70 -0.37
CA PRO A 69 1.62 -22.75 -1.84
C PRO A 69 2.46 -21.56 -2.41
N ARG A 70 2.64 -21.48 -3.74
CA ARG A 70 3.34 -20.37 -4.41
C ARG A 70 2.63 -19.03 -4.09
N TRP A 71 3.35 -18.00 -3.69
CA TRP A 71 2.79 -16.68 -3.36
C TRP A 71 2.69 -15.79 -4.60
N LYS A 72 1.67 -14.94 -4.63
CA LYS A 72 1.34 -14.12 -5.80
C LYS A 72 1.82 -12.68 -5.65
N VAL A 73 1.57 -12.06 -4.49
CA VAL A 73 1.89 -10.65 -4.23
C VAL A 73 2.24 -10.44 -2.76
N ASP A 74 3.41 -9.85 -2.51
CA ASP A 74 3.70 -9.24 -1.21
C ASP A 74 3.00 -7.89 -1.12
N VAL A 75 2.09 -7.79 -0.18
CA VAL A 75 1.30 -6.59 0.08
C VAL A 75 1.60 -6.03 1.46
N VAL A 76 1.21 -4.78 1.67
CA VAL A 76 1.17 -4.17 2.99
C VAL A 76 -0.27 -3.87 3.36
N GLU A 77 -0.72 -4.41 4.48
CA GLU A 77 -2.01 -4.07 5.06
C GLU A 77 -1.84 -2.91 6.04
N LEU A 78 -2.58 -1.83 5.79
CA LEU A 78 -2.75 -0.71 6.69
C LEU A 78 -4.09 -0.82 7.39
N SER A 79 -4.07 -0.90 8.73
CA SER A 79 -5.28 -0.79 9.53
C SER A 79 -5.37 0.60 10.14
N ILE A 80 -6.43 1.33 9.79
CA ILE A 80 -6.69 2.70 10.23
C ILE A 80 -7.91 2.65 11.14
N ILE A 81 -7.71 2.98 12.41
CA ILE A 81 -8.73 2.81 13.45
C ILE A 81 -9.03 4.17 14.05
N ASN A 82 -10.29 4.59 14.00
CA ASN A 82 -10.75 5.75 14.74
C ASN A 82 -11.10 5.37 16.18
N SER A 83 -10.13 5.50 17.08
CA SER A 83 -10.36 5.33 18.52
C SER A 83 -10.89 6.59 19.22
N GLY A 84 -11.29 7.61 18.44
CA GLY A 84 -11.93 8.81 18.93
C GLY A 84 -13.44 8.67 19.03
N ARG A 85 -14.10 9.71 19.56
CA ARG A 85 -15.57 9.81 19.65
C ARG A 85 -16.20 10.59 18.49
N THR A 86 -15.36 11.21 17.67
CA THR A 86 -15.77 12.06 16.54
C THR A 86 -15.39 11.38 15.25
N ALA A 87 -16.26 11.47 14.24
CA ALA A 87 -15.96 10.96 12.92
C ALA A 87 -14.82 11.77 12.27
N VAL A 88 -14.04 11.11 11.42
CA VAL A 88 -12.85 11.68 10.81
C VAL A 88 -12.82 11.34 9.34
N SER A 89 -12.67 12.35 8.49
CA SER A 89 -12.42 12.13 7.07
C SER A 89 -10.92 11.93 6.83
N ILE A 90 -10.57 10.79 6.24
CA ILE A 90 -9.24 10.48 5.75
C ILE A 90 -9.13 10.99 4.31
N SER A 91 -8.10 11.78 4.03
CA SER A 91 -7.88 12.40 2.73
C SER A 91 -6.76 11.75 1.91
N GLU A 92 -5.85 11.04 2.55
CA GLU A 92 -4.73 10.38 1.87
C GLU A 92 -4.20 9.26 2.78
N VAL A 93 -3.93 8.10 2.17
CA VAL A 93 -3.26 6.97 2.81
C VAL A 93 -2.00 6.65 2.01
N SER A 94 -0.85 6.66 2.67
CA SER A 94 0.45 6.51 2.02
C SER A 94 1.48 5.78 2.87
N LEU A 95 2.59 5.38 2.26
CA LEU A 95 3.78 4.87 2.95
C LEU A 95 4.85 5.96 3.01
N ASP A 96 5.36 6.21 4.21
CA ASP A 96 6.48 7.09 4.47
C ASP A 96 7.78 6.28 4.48
N PHE A 97 8.63 6.50 3.48
CA PHE A 97 9.94 5.88 3.31
C PHE A 97 11.07 6.66 4.02
N GLY A 98 10.71 7.62 4.87
CA GLY A 98 11.62 8.40 5.68
C GLY A 98 12.26 9.56 4.90
N ARG A 99 13.41 10.02 5.42
CA ARG A 99 14.15 11.16 4.87
C ARG A 99 15.43 10.69 4.20
N PRO A 100 15.81 11.25 3.05
CA PRO A 100 17.21 11.24 2.62
C PRO A 100 18.03 12.05 3.63
N HIS A 101 19.08 11.47 4.21
CA HIS A 101 19.95 12.16 5.17
C HIS A 101 20.55 13.44 4.55
N GLY A 102 20.47 14.61 5.19
CA GLY A 102 20.97 15.88 4.65
C GLY A 102 19.90 16.88 4.17
N ILE A 103 18.65 16.45 3.95
CA ILE A 103 17.53 17.38 3.74
C ILE A 103 16.84 17.62 5.08
N LYS A 104 16.93 18.84 5.61
CA LYS A 104 16.37 19.20 6.93
C LYS A 104 14.83 19.22 6.95
N ARG A 105 14.14 19.23 5.80
CA ARG A 105 12.68 19.30 5.68
C ARG A 105 12.14 18.30 4.64
N GLY A 106 10.99 17.67 4.95
CA GLY A 106 10.28 16.76 4.06
C GLY A 106 10.33 15.30 4.50
N SER A 107 9.24 14.57 4.29
CA SER A 107 9.16 13.10 4.36
C SER A 107 8.84 12.58 2.98
N HIS A 108 9.54 11.57 2.48
CA HIS A 108 9.23 10.97 1.20
C HIS A 108 8.06 9.99 1.37
N ARG A 109 6.87 10.48 1.05
CA ARG A 109 5.63 9.70 1.07
C ARG A 109 5.31 9.27 -0.35
N ILE A 110 4.97 8.01 -0.51
CA ILE A 110 4.48 7.46 -1.78
C ILE A 110 3.08 6.92 -1.48
N SER A 111 2.09 7.36 -2.24
CA SER A 111 0.77 6.73 -2.29
C SER A 111 0.80 5.65 -3.35
N GLY A 112 0.34 4.46 -3.02
CA GLY A 112 0.19 3.37 -3.99
C GLY A 112 -1.27 3.24 -4.39
N THR A 113 -1.54 2.55 -5.49
CA THR A 113 -2.91 2.17 -5.82
C THR A 113 -3.35 1.04 -4.89
N PRO A 114 -4.47 1.18 -4.14
CA PRO A 114 -4.99 0.10 -3.32
C PRO A 114 -5.29 -1.17 -4.14
N VAL A 115 -4.96 -2.31 -3.56
CA VAL A 115 -5.29 -3.63 -4.14
C VAL A 115 -6.68 -4.01 -3.66
N GLU A 116 -7.58 -4.24 -4.61
CA GLU A 116 -8.95 -4.68 -4.34
C GLU A 116 -8.93 -6.11 -3.79
N MET A 117 -9.40 -6.27 -2.55
CA MET A 117 -9.43 -7.55 -1.82
C MET A 117 -10.62 -7.55 -0.87
N PHE A 118 -11.11 -8.74 -0.52
CA PHE A 118 -12.22 -8.90 0.42
C PHE A 118 -11.94 -8.19 1.76
N GLY A 119 -12.77 -7.20 2.11
CA GLY A 119 -12.67 -6.42 3.34
C GLY A 119 -11.60 -5.32 3.35
N ALA A 120 -10.98 -5.02 2.22
CA ALA A 120 -10.16 -3.82 2.02
C ALA A 120 -10.91 -2.81 1.14
N ILE A 121 -10.76 -1.52 1.43
CA ILE A 121 -11.32 -0.47 0.56
C ILE A 121 -10.34 -0.11 -0.55
N LYS A 122 -10.92 0.29 -1.67
CA LYS A 122 -10.21 0.82 -2.84
C LYS A 122 -10.01 2.32 -2.78
N ASP A 123 -10.83 3.02 -2.00
CA ASP A 123 -10.82 4.47 -1.95
C ASP A 123 -9.67 5.01 -1.08
N GLU A 124 -8.94 5.99 -1.60
CA GLU A 124 -7.90 6.70 -0.84
C GLU A 124 -8.50 7.72 0.14
N THR A 125 -9.75 8.13 -0.10
CA THR A 125 -10.51 9.08 0.69
C THR A 125 -11.77 8.40 1.24
N PHE A 126 -11.94 8.45 2.56
CA PHE A 126 -13.09 7.82 3.21
C PHE A 126 -13.33 8.43 4.58
N ARG A 127 -14.57 8.33 5.06
CA ARG A 127 -14.94 8.74 6.41
C ARG A 127 -14.85 7.55 7.35
N LEU A 128 -14.29 7.78 8.54
CA LEU A 128 -14.29 6.82 9.64
C LEU A 128 -15.14 7.37 10.79
N ASP A 129 -16.21 6.67 11.12
CA ASP A 129 -17.02 6.97 12.28
C ASP A 129 -16.32 6.55 13.58
N ALA A 130 -16.92 6.90 14.72
CA ALA A 130 -16.32 6.66 16.03
C ALA A 130 -16.25 5.15 16.33
N GLY A 131 -15.05 4.66 16.66
CA GLY A 131 -14.79 3.23 16.89
C GLY A 131 -14.57 2.41 15.63
N GLU A 132 -14.79 2.99 14.44
CA GLU A 132 -14.66 2.27 13.18
C GLU A 132 -13.20 1.97 12.84
N SER A 133 -12.99 0.87 12.11
CA SER A 133 -11.70 0.51 11.56
C SER A 133 -11.82 0.15 10.10
N GLN A 134 -10.91 0.69 9.30
CA GLN A 134 -10.81 0.41 7.88
C GLN A 134 -9.46 -0.19 7.53
N LYS A 135 -9.46 -1.09 6.56
CA LYS A 135 -8.25 -1.71 6.01
C LYS A 135 -8.02 -1.21 4.60
N VAL A 136 -6.77 -0.85 4.32
CA VAL A 136 -6.27 -0.50 2.99
C VAL A 136 -5.08 -1.40 2.70
N ILE A 137 -5.04 -2.01 1.53
CA ILE A 137 -3.95 -2.92 1.15
C ILE A 137 -3.23 -2.32 -0.06
N PHE A 138 -1.91 -2.23 -0.01
CA PHE A 138 -1.10 -1.77 -1.14
C PHE A 138 -0.16 -2.87 -1.63
N ASP A 139 0.13 -2.86 -2.93
CA ASP A 139 1.28 -3.57 -3.45
C ASP A 139 2.57 -2.86 -2.97
N PHE A 140 3.35 -3.56 -2.16
CA PHE A 140 4.41 -2.95 -1.39
C PHE A 140 5.68 -2.68 -2.23
N TRP A 141 6.07 -3.63 -3.07
CA TRP A 141 7.38 -3.58 -3.74
C TRP A 141 7.53 -2.52 -4.81
N PRO A 142 6.54 -2.20 -5.66
CA PRO A 142 6.66 -1.08 -6.59
C PRO A 142 6.98 0.24 -5.87
N MET A 143 6.35 0.46 -4.71
CA MET A 143 6.60 1.64 -3.88
C MET A 143 8.00 1.61 -3.25
N ALA A 144 8.43 0.45 -2.75
CA ALA A 144 9.77 0.27 -2.22
C ALA A 144 10.87 0.47 -3.28
N THR A 145 10.68 -0.05 -4.49
CA THR A 145 11.59 0.11 -5.62
C THR A 145 11.66 1.55 -6.07
N ALA A 146 10.52 2.25 -6.19
CA ALA A 146 10.50 3.69 -6.46
C ALA A 146 11.29 4.48 -5.40
N ALA A 147 11.11 4.16 -4.11
CA ALA A 147 11.85 4.78 -3.02
C ALA A 147 13.36 4.46 -3.07
N ARG A 148 13.75 3.23 -3.46
CA ARG A 148 15.16 2.85 -3.66
C ARG A 148 15.77 3.64 -4.80
N ASN A 149 15.10 3.71 -5.95
CA ASN A 149 15.58 4.43 -7.14
C ASN A 149 15.73 5.93 -6.85
N TYR A 150 14.76 6.52 -6.16
CA TYR A 150 14.86 7.90 -5.69
C TYR A 150 16.09 8.13 -4.80
N ARG A 151 16.38 7.21 -3.85
CA ARG A 151 17.56 7.31 -3.00
C ARG A 151 18.87 7.08 -3.76
N LYS A 152 18.90 6.14 -4.71
CA LYS A 152 20.05 5.90 -5.59
C LYS A 152 20.38 7.14 -6.42
N GLY A 153 19.39 7.83 -6.96
CA GLY A 153 19.56 9.12 -7.67
C GLY A 153 20.15 10.23 -6.80
N LEU A 154 20.02 10.12 -5.48
CA LEU A 154 20.64 11.01 -4.49
C LEU A 154 22.00 10.49 -3.98
N GLY A 155 22.60 9.51 -4.66
CA GLY A 155 23.88 8.89 -4.29
C GLY A 155 23.82 8.03 -3.02
N LYS A 156 22.63 7.56 -2.62
CA LYS A 156 22.44 6.81 -1.36
C LYS A 156 21.99 5.38 -1.62
N SER A 157 22.77 4.44 -1.09
CA SER A 157 22.43 3.02 -1.02
C SER A 157 22.16 2.61 0.45
N GLY A 158 21.48 1.48 0.65
CA GLY A 158 21.24 0.87 1.95
C GLY A 158 19.77 0.74 2.35
N SER A 159 19.55 0.43 3.63
CA SER A 159 18.22 0.02 4.10
C SER A 159 17.15 1.11 3.96
N LEU A 160 15.96 0.73 3.50
CA LEU A 160 14.77 1.58 3.56
C LEU A 160 14.11 1.49 4.94
N THR A 161 13.53 2.60 5.40
CA THR A 161 12.70 2.61 6.60
C THR A 161 11.29 2.98 6.20
N VAL A 162 10.31 2.12 6.48
CA VAL A 162 8.93 2.29 6.04
C VAL A 162 8.00 2.44 7.23
N ARG A 163 7.05 3.37 7.12
CA ARG A 163 5.95 3.58 8.06
C ARG A 163 4.66 3.88 7.31
N ALA A 164 3.56 3.36 7.81
CA ALA A 164 2.25 3.85 7.38
C ALA A 164 2.06 5.32 7.76
N SER A 165 1.45 6.08 6.85
CA SER A 165 1.16 7.50 6.95
C SER A 165 -0.28 7.75 6.49
N VAL A 166 -1.01 8.55 7.25
CA VAL A 166 -2.42 8.89 6.97
C VAL A 166 -2.61 10.37 7.19
N VAL A 167 -3.23 11.04 6.22
CA VAL A 167 -3.63 12.44 6.32
C VAL A 167 -5.12 12.48 6.61
N MET A 168 -5.50 13.23 7.65
CA MET A 168 -6.90 13.45 7.99
C MET A 168 -7.25 14.89 7.67
N ALA A 169 -8.45 15.12 7.13
CA ALA A 169 -8.89 16.44 6.70
C ALA A 169 -8.71 17.48 7.82
N GLY A 170 -8.05 18.60 7.50
CA GLY A 170 -7.83 19.71 8.44
C GLY A 170 -6.84 19.42 9.58
N THR A 171 -6.07 18.33 9.53
CA THR A 171 -5.14 17.97 10.61
C THR A 171 -3.76 17.53 10.10
N ARG A 172 -2.81 17.39 11.04
CA ARG A 172 -1.45 16.92 10.72
C ARG A 172 -1.43 15.42 10.44
N VAL A 173 -0.54 15.03 9.54
CA VAL A 173 -0.24 13.64 9.18
C VAL A 173 -0.02 12.76 10.42
N ARG A 174 -0.75 11.66 10.52
CA ARG A 174 -0.56 10.61 11.53
C ARG A 174 0.21 9.46 10.94
N ARG A 175 1.16 8.93 11.71
CA ARG A 175 2.03 7.83 11.28
C ARG A 175 1.95 6.68 12.26
N SER A 176 2.17 5.47 11.76
CA SER A 176 2.38 4.29 12.61
C SER A 176 3.54 4.51 13.61
N PRO A 177 3.53 3.92 14.82
CA PRO A 177 4.57 4.15 15.81
C PRO A 177 5.99 3.86 15.31
N TRP A 178 6.98 4.69 15.65
CA TRP A 178 8.38 4.54 15.19
C TRP A 178 9.03 3.20 15.58
N ARG A 179 8.61 2.62 16.71
CA ARG A 179 9.04 1.30 17.19
C ARG A 179 8.47 0.12 16.38
N LYS A 180 7.52 0.39 15.48
CA LYS A 180 6.87 -0.57 14.57
C LYS A 180 7.16 -0.24 13.10
N ARG A 181 8.23 0.53 12.86
CA ARG A 181 8.69 0.81 11.49
C ARG A 181 9.31 -0.45 10.90
N TRP A 182 9.17 -0.63 9.61
CA TRP A 182 9.91 -1.68 8.92
C TRP A 182 11.26 -1.15 8.51
N LYS A 183 12.27 -2.00 8.64
CA LYS A 183 13.57 -1.77 8.03
C LYS A 183 13.72 -2.83 6.95
N ILE A 184 13.97 -2.37 5.73
CA ILE A 184 14.11 -3.26 4.59
C ILE A 184 15.54 -3.18 4.13
N GLY A 185 16.23 -4.30 4.18
CA GLY A 185 17.61 -4.43 3.72
C GLY A 185 17.76 -4.07 2.23
N SER A 186 19.02 -3.87 1.81
CA SER A 186 19.32 -3.74 0.37
C SER A 186 19.27 -5.08 -0.36
N ASP A 187 19.48 -6.16 0.39
CA ASP A 187 19.43 -7.57 0.01
C ASP A 187 18.01 -8.16 0.07
N GLN A 188 17.13 -7.56 0.88
CA GLN A 188 15.75 -8.00 0.98
C GLN A 188 14.99 -7.68 -0.30
N ASN A 189 14.41 -8.72 -0.86
CA ASN A 189 13.71 -8.72 -2.13
C ASN A 189 12.33 -9.34 -1.94
N THR A 190 11.49 -9.24 -2.96
CA THR A 190 10.16 -9.83 -2.89
C THR A 190 10.25 -11.35 -2.70
N LEU A 191 9.30 -11.89 -1.92
CA LEU A 191 9.06 -13.32 -1.80
C LEU A 191 8.18 -13.84 -2.94
N ARG A 192 7.79 -12.97 -3.89
CA ARG A 192 7.40 -13.46 -5.21
C ARG A 192 8.58 -14.29 -5.70
N LEU A 193 8.31 -15.51 -6.15
CA LEU A 193 9.27 -16.37 -6.88
C LEU A 193 9.76 -15.74 -8.19
N SER A 194 9.49 -14.45 -8.40
CA SER A 194 9.42 -13.78 -9.68
C SER A 194 10.24 -12.49 -9.71
N GLU A 195 11.05 -12.12 -8.71
CA GLU A 195 12.03 -11.03 -8.96
C GLU A 195 13.18 -11.47 -9.87
N ASN A 196 13.38 -12.78 -10.05
CA ASN A 196 13.85 -13.35 -11.30
C ASN A 196 12.62 -13.78 -12.11
N PHE A 197 11.88 -12.84 -12.70
CA PHE A 197 10.82 -13.19 -13.63
C PHE A 197 11.51 -13.91 -14.78
N ASP A 198 11.34 -15.22 -14.88
CA ASP A 198 11.43 -15.84 -16.20
C ASP A 198 10.46 -15.10 -17.14
N ALA A 199 10.74 -15.16 -18.43
CA ALA A 199 9.95 -14.45 -19.42
C ALA A 199 8.45 -14.81 -19.30
N GLU A 200 8.14 -16.05 -18.93
CA GLU A 200 6.79 -16.56 -18.68
C GLU A 200 6.07 -15.77 -17.57
N ALA A 201 6.65 -15.67 -16.38
CA ALA A 201 5.98 -15.04 -15.26
C ALA A 201 5.85 -13.52 -15.46
N ALA A 202 6.76 -12.87 -16.20
CA ALA A 202 6.61 -11.46 -16.58
C ALA A 202 5.35 -11.26 -17.43
N ALA A 203 5.14 -12.11 -18.43
CA ALA A 203 3.95 -12.11 -19.26
C ALA A 203 2.67 -12.37 -18.46
N TYR A 204 2.70 -13.37 -17.57
CA TYR A 204 1.56 -13.67 -16.70
C TYR A 204 1.18 -12.48 -15.81
N SER A 205 2.15 -11.74 -15.28
CA SER A 205 1.89 -10.57 -14.43
C SER A 205 1.14 -9.46 -15.17
N VAL A 206 1.43 -9.27 -16.46
CA VAL A 206 0.75 -8.31 -17.32
C VAL A 206 -0.68 -8.75 -17.59
N LEU A 207 -0.87 -10.03 -17.92
CA LEU A 207 -2.21 -10.61 -18.09
C LEU A 207 -3.02 -10.48 -16.81
N TRP A 208 -2.45 -10.87 -15.67
CA TRP A 208 -3.07 -10.72 -14.36
C TRP A 208 -3.51 -9.27 -14.10
N GLY A 209 -2.63 -8.30 -14.35
CA GLY A 209 -2.93 -6.87 -14.19
C GLY A 209 -4.10 -6.38 -15.07
N ARG A 210 -4.20 -6.88 -16.31
CA ARG A 210 -5.27 -6.56 -17.25
C ARG A 210 -6.60 -7.20 -16.86
N PHE A 211 -6.59 -8.46 -16.45
CA PHE A 211 -7.81 -9.24 -16.24
C PHE A 211 -8.39 -9.12 -14.82
N ARG A 212 -7.57 -8.83 -13.79
CA ARG A 212 -8.02 -8.83 -12.38
C ARG A 212 -9.11 -7.80 -12.04
N ILE A 213 -9.22 -6.71 -12.80
CA ILE A 213 -10.23 -5.65 -12.61
C ILE A 213 -11.36 -5.76 -13.65
N SER A 214 -11.23 -6.67 -14.62
CA SER A 214 -12.24 -6.85 -15.67
C SER A 214 -13.24 -7.93 -15.30
N GLU A 215 -14.47 -7.82 -15.79
CA GLU A 215 -15.45 -8.91 -15.74
C GLU A 215 -14.90 -10.20 -16.38
N ASN A 216 -13.93 -10.07 -17.29
CA ASN A 216 -13.26 -11.15 -18.01
C ASN A 216 -12.20 -11.93 -17.20
N PHE A 217 -12.18 -11.80 -15.87
CA PHE A 217 -11.18 -12.47 -15.03
C PHE A 217 -11.12 -13.99 -15.22
N TYR A 218 -12.27 -14.61 -15.49
CA TYR A 218 -12.37 -16.06 -15.72
C TYR A 218 -11.55 -16.55 -16.92
N PHE A 219 -11.34 -15.71 -17.94
CA PHE A 219 -10.53 -16.04 -19.11
C PHE A 219 -9.03 -16.07 -18.84
N LEU A 220 -8.56 -15.53 -17.70
CA LEU A 220 -7.12 -15.41 -17.44
C LEU A 220 -6.38 -16.75 -17.54
N SER A 221 -6.99 -17.83 -17.06
CA SER A 221 -6.39 -19.17 -17.09
C SER A 221 -6.27 -19.72 -18.51
N GLU A 222 -7.31 -19.56 -19.33
CA GLU A 222 -7.35 -19.97 -20.74
C GLU A 222 -6.38 -19.14 -21.60
N VAL A 223 -6.42 -17.81 -21.44
CA VAL A 223 -5.51 -16.88 -22.13
C VAL A 223 -4.06 -17.20 -21.79
N TRP A 224 -3.76 -17.49 -20.52
CA TRP A 224 -2.42 -17.87 -20.10
C TRP A 224 -1.96 -19.20 -20.71
N TYR A 225 -2.83 -20.21 -20.71
CA TYR A 225 -2.52 -21.51 -21.31
C TYR A 225 -2.23 -21.40 -22.80
N VAL A 226 -3.09 -20.70 -23.54
CA VAL A 226 -2.91 -20.44 -24.97
C VAL A 226 -1.62 -19.66 -25.20
N PHE A 227 -1.42 -18.53 -24.51
CA PHE A 227 -0.21 -17.74 -24.64
C PHE A 227 1.05 -18.59 -24.51
N ARG A 228 1.14 -19.39 -23.44
CA ARG A 228 2.30 -20.24 -23.17
C ARG A 228 2.54 -21.29 -24.26
N SER A 229 1.49 -21.98 -24.71
CA SER A 229 1.58 -22.98 -25.79
C SER A 229 2.08 -22.35 -27.07
N GLN A 230 1.50 -21.21 -27.46
CA GLN A 230 1.82 -20.56 -28.72
C GLN A 230 3.21 -19.92 -28.72
N VAL A 231 3.66 -19.38 -27.58
CA VAL A 231 5.03 -18.90 -27.41
C VAL A 231 6.04 -20.06 -27.50
N ALA A 232 5.73 -21.22 -26.91
CA ALA A 232 6.59 -22.40 -27.00
C ALA A 232 6.68 -22.96 -28.44
N GLU A 233 5.63 -22.79 -29.23
CA GLU A 233 5.60 -23.08 -30.68
C GLU A 233 6.35 -22.05 -31.53
N GLY A 234 6.82 -20.95 -30.94
CA GLY A 234 7.55 -19.90 -31.64
C GLY A 234 6.67 -18.94 -32.44
N LYS A 235 5.37 -18.86 -32.15
CA LYS A 235 4.45 -17.95 -32.85
C LYS A 235 4.72 -16.49 -32.51
N THR A 236 4.44 -15.63 -33.49
CA THR A 236 4.58 -14.18 -33.37
C THR A 236 3.46 -13.59 -32.50
N PRO A 237 3.68 -12.43 -31.84
CA PRO A 237 2.67 -11.82 -30.97
C PRO A 237 1.35 -11.52 -31.68
N HIS A 238 1.40 -11.25 -32.99
CA HIS A 238 0.20 -10.95 -33.79
C HIS A 238 -0.62 -12.21 -34.03
N GLU A 239 0.02 -13.35 -34.35
CA GLU A 239 -0.66 -14.64 -34.48
C GLU A 239 -1.32 -15.08 -33.19
N ILE A 240 -0.66 -14.90 -32.03
CA ILE A 240 -1.25 -15.24 -30.72
C ILE A 240 -2.42 -14.30 -30.41
N SER A 241 -2.27 -13.00 -30.69
CA SER A 241 -3.32 -12.01 -30.51
C SER A 241 -4.54 -12.35 -31.35
N ASP A 242 -4.37 -12.60 -32.65
CA ASP A 242 -5.47 -12.82 -33.58
C ASP A 242 -6.22 -14.12 -33.25
N TYR A 243 -5.49 -15.19 -32.90
CA TYR A 243 -6.09 -16.42 -32.37
C TYR A 243 -6.96 -16.17 -31.14
N LEU A 244 -6.48 -15.37 -30.17
CA LEU A 244 -7.25 -15.07 -28.96
C LEU A 244 -8.44 -14.12 -29.18
N LYS A 245 -8.37 -13.26 -30.21
CA LYS A 245 -9.52 -12.43 -30.62
C LYS A 245 -10.64 -13.29 -31.18
N GLU A 246 -10.28 -14.31 -31.97
CA GLU A 246 -11.23 -15.22 -32.62
C GLU A 246 -11.84 -16.20 -31.62
N GLU A 247 -11.02 -16.84 -30.78
CA GLU A 247 -11.47 -17.91 -29.89
C GLU A 247 -12.12 -17.43 -28.59
N LEU A 248 -11.65 -16.30 -28.04
CA LEU A 248 -12.10 -15.82 -26.74
C LEU A 248 -12.78 -14.45 -26.83
N ASN A 249 -11.99 -13.39 -27.05
CA ASN A 249 -12.49 -12.02 -27.08
C ASN A 249 -11.41 -11.05 -27.60
N ILE A 250 -11.83 -9.94 -28.21
CA ILE A 250 -10.97 -8.81 -28.61
C ILE A 250 -10.09 -8.32 -27.45
N VAL A 251 -10.64 -8.23 -26.23
CA VAL A 251 -9.90 -7.78 -25.04
C VAL A 251 -8.73 -8.72 -24.72
N CYS A 252 -8.90 -10.02 -24.98
CA CYS A 252 -7.87 -11.03 -24.75
C CYS A 252 -6.70 -10.90 -25.72
N GLY A 253 -6.99 -10.64 -27.00
CA GLY A 253 -5.95 -10.40 -28.00
C GLY A 253 -5.08 -9.19 -27.68
N LEU A 254 -5.69 -8.09 -27.22
CA LEU A 254 -4.96 -6.88 -26.84
C LEU A 254 -4.06 -7.10 -25.60
N ALA A 255 -4.57 -7.80 -24.58
CA ALA A 255 -3.80 -8.07 -23.36
C ALA A 255 -2.55 -8.92 -23.62
N VAL A 256 -2.60 -9.81 -24.62
CA VAL A 256 -1.47 -10.67 -24.98
C VAL A 256 -0.33 -9.94 -25.67
N LEU A 257 -0.60 -8.86 -26.41
CA LEU A 257 0.47 -8.06 -27.00
C LEU A 257 1.38 -7.45 -25.93
N ASP A 258 0.78 -6.90 -24.87
CA ASP A 258 1.52 -6.36 -23.72
C ASP A 258 2.28 -7.47 -22.98
N ALA A 259 1.65 -8.64 -22.80
CA ALA A 259 2.25 -9.79 -22.14
C ALA A 259 3.47 -10.32 -22.92
N TYR A 260 3.36 -10.41 -24.24
CA TYR A 260 4.45 -10.84 -25.11
C TYR A 260 5.62 -9.85 -25.11
N LYS A 261 5.33 -8.54 -25.05
CA LYS A 261 6.37 -7.52 -24.90
C LYS A 261 7.15 -7.71 -23.60
N ALA A 262 6.44 -7.90 -22.48
CA ALA A 262 7.07 -8.19 -21.19
C ALA A 262 7.87 -9.50 -21.19
N TYR A 263 7.35 -10.54 -21.86
CA TYR A 263 8.07 -11.79 -22.10
C TYR A 263 9.42 -11.53 -22.77
N LYS A 264 9.41 -10.86 -23.94
CA LYS A 264 10.63 -10.65 -24.73
C LYS A 264 11.64 -9.70 -24.09
N GLN A 265 11.18 -8.66 -23.38
CA GLN A 265 12.08 -7.78 -22.62
C GLN A 265 12.88 -8.58 -21.59
N ARG A 266 12.27 -9.60 -20.96
CA ARG A 266 12.96 -10.45 -19.99
C ARG A 266 13.79 -11.57 -20.61
N ASP A 267 13.26 -12.23 -21.63
CA ASP A 267 13.94 -13.29 -22.40
C ASP A 267 15.26 -12.81 -23.01
N SER A 268 15.30 -11.55 -23.47
CA SER A 268 16.47 -10.93 -24.09
C SER A 268 17.52 -10.42 -23.09
N GLY A 269 17.26 -10.47 -21.78
CA GLY A 269 18.18 -9.94 -20.77
C GLY A 269 18.42 -8.42 -20.85
N LEU A 270 17.61 -7.70 -21.62
CA LEU A 270 17.66 -6.24 -21.71
C LEU A 270 17.09 -5.65 -20.42
N GLU A 271 17.97 -5.38 -19.45
CA GLU A 271 17.61 -4.54 -18.30
C GLU A 271 17.19 -3.16 -18.82
N ASP A 272 15.92 -2.79 -18.62
CA ASP A 272 15.39 -1.47 -18.96
C ASP A 272 16.08 -0.39 -18.11
N GLY A 273 17.15 0.18 -18.67
CA GLY A 273 17.58 1.54 -18.37
C GLY A 273 16.52 2.53 -18.87
N ALA A 274 15.65 2.96 -17.96
CA ALA A 274 15.01 4.27 -17.96
C ALA A 274 14.58 4.87 -19.33
N ALA A 275 13.41 4.51 -19.84
CA ALA A 275 12.70 5.36 -20.80
C ALA A 275 11.21 5.00 -20.89
N ALA A 276 10.35 5.74 -20.19
CA ALA A 276 9.00 6.14 -20.64
C ALA A 276 8.18 6.75 -19.50
N SER A 277 8.42 8.03 -19.18
CA SER A 277 7.34 8.95 -18.79
C SER A 277 7.82 10.40 -18.96
N ARG A 278 8.08 10.76 -20.22
CA ARG A 278 7.99 12.14 -20.70
C ARG A 278 7.08 12.14 -21.91
N VAL A 279 5.80 12.30 -21.63
CA VAL A 279 4.75 12.84 -22.51
C VAL A 279 4.16 13.94 -21.63
N GLY A 280 4.31 15.22 -21.91
CA GLY A 280 3.97 15.91 -23.15
C GLY A 280 2.81 16.84 -22.79
N VAL A 281 3.12 18.08 -22.41
CA VAL A 281 2.15 19.18 -22.37
C VAL A 281 2.80 20.28 -23.18
N ASP A 282 2.51 20.26 -24.48
CA ASP A 282 2.59 21.41 -25.38
C ASP A 282 1.16 21.67 -25.90
N GLN A 283 0.91 22.94 -26.22
CA GLN A 283 -0.35 23.63 -26.55
C GLN A 283 -0.98 24.32 -25.32
N GLN A 284 -1.18 25.63 -25.27
CA GLN A 284 -1.33 26.69 -26.29
C GLN A 284 -1.05 28.04 -25.62
N GLU A 285 -0.44 28.99 -26.32
CA GLU A 285 -0.94 30.37 -26.39
C GLU A 285 -0.16 31.12 -27.47
N GLY A 286 -0.84 31.32 -28.60
CA GLY A 286 -0.58 32.45 -29.48
C GLY A 286 -1.78 33.38 -29.36
N GLU A 287 -1.57 34.52 -28.70
CA GLU A 287 -2.03 35.87 -29.03
C GLU A 287 -1.20 36.87 -28.21
#